data_AF-A0A7F5QYK3-F1
#
_entry.id   AF-A0A7F5QYK3-F1
#
_cell.length_a   1.000
_cell.length_b   1.000
_cell.length_c   1.000
_cell.angle_alpha   90.00
_cell.angle_beta   90.00
_cell.angle_gamma   90.00
#
_symmetry.space_group_name_H-M   'P 1'
#
loop_
_entity.id
_entity.type
_entity.pdbx_description
1 polymer ?
#
loop_
_entity_poly.entity_id
_entity_poly.type
_entity_poly.pdbx_seq_one_letter_code
_entity_poly.pdbx_strand_id
1 'polypeptide(L)'
;MTEEGHGYPGRECLLRMICECAEKNLDGNGILGDLINIILRPSYSLKENGSSVYDEAENYGKSNEHCEIYQDLCPFSILKLITWSDM
;
A
#
# COMPACT_ATOMS: atom_id res chain seq x y z
N MET A 1 -6.62 24.13 17.68
CA MET A 1 -6.68 22.98 18.62
C MET A 1 -5.64 21.99 18.16
N THR A 2 -4.56 21.86 18.91
CA THR A 2 -3.44 20.97 18.65
C THR A 2 -3.74 19.62 19.28
N GLU A 3 -4.12 18.63 18.48
CA GLU A 3 -3.93 17.23 18.86
C GLU A 3 -2.54 16.83 18.38
N GLU A 4 -1.59 16.72 19.31
CA GLU A 4 -0.41 15.86 19.11
C GLU A 4 -0.88 14.41 19.18
N GLY A 5 -1.55 13.97 18.11
CA GLY A 5 -1.86 12.57 17.90
C GLY A 5 -0.58 11.87 17.48
N HIS A 6 -0.03 10.99 18.32
CA HIS A 6 0.92 9.96 17.92
C HIS A 6 0.23 8.89 17.03
N GLY A 7 -0.58 9.33 16.06
CA GLY A 7 -1.42 8.51 15.21
C GLY A 7 -1.10 8.84 13.76
N TYR A 8 -0.62 7.85 13.03
CA TYR A 8 -0.43 7.95 11.61
C TYR A 8 -1.78 8.14 10.89
N PRO A 9 -1.82 8.85 9.75
CA PRO A 9 -3.00 8.92 8.90
C PRO A 9 -3.22 7.54 8.25
N GLY A 10 -3.84 6.65 9.02
CA GLY A 10 -3.82 5.22 8.77
C GLY A 10 -4.47 4.84 7.45
N ARG A 11 -5.49 5.60 7.02
CA ARG A 11 -6.14 5.40 5.74
C ARG A 11 -5.21 5.75 4.58
N GLU A 12 -4.55 6.89 4.65
CA GLU A 12 -3.63 7.38 3.62
C GLU A 12 -2.39 6.49 3.54
N CYS A 13 -1.89 6.03 4.69
CA CYS A 13 -0.81 5.04 4.75
C CYS A 13 -1.23 3.68 4.19
N LEU A 14 -2.48 3.25 4.43
CA LEU A 14 -3.01 2.03 3.82
C LEU A 14 -3.08 2.15 2.30
N LEU A 15 -3.56 3.28 1.77
CA LEU A 15 -3.58 3.54 0.33
C LEU A 15 -2.17 3.53 -0.27
N ARG A 16 -1.20 4.15 0.43
CA ARG A 16 0.22 4.09 0.04
C ARG A 16 0.74 2.65 -0.01
N MET A 17 0.45 1.84 1.01
CA MET A 17 0.88 0.43 1.05
C MET A 17 0.25 -0.39 -0.09
N ILE A 18 -1.04 -0.22 -0.36
CA ILE A 18 -1.72 -0.92 -1.46
C ILE A 18 -1.05 -0.56 -2.80
N CYS A 19 -0.78 0.73 -3.02
CA CYS A 19 -0.08 1.19 -4.21
C CYS A 19 1.32 0.58 -4.32
N GLU A 20 2.15 0.73 -3.28
CA GLU A 20 3.54 0.25 -3.27
C GLU A 20 3.63 -1.29 -3.44
N CYS A 21 2.67 -2.04 -2.86
CA CYS A 21 2.58 -3.51 -3.03
C CYS A 21 2.14 -3.91 -4.46
N ALA A 22 1.37 -3.06 -5.13
CA ALA A 22 0.95 -3.28 -6.50
C ALA A 22 2.04 -2.88 -7.51
N GLU A 23 2.85 -1.87 -7.18
CA GLU A 23 4.03 -1.45 -7.94
C GLU A 23 5.15 -2.50 -7.90
N LYS A 24 5.41 -3.08 -6.71
CA LYS A 24 6.50 -4.05 -6.51
C LYS A 24 5.94 -5.38 -6.03
N ASN A 25 6.06 -6.42 -6.85
CA ASN A 25 5.81 -7.79 -6.38
C ASN A 25 6.83 -8.14 -5.30
N LEU A 26 6.34 -8.58 -4.13
CA LEU A 26 7.15 -8.87 -2.95
C LEU A 26 7.80 -10.27 -2.95
N ASP A 27 7.99 -10.88 -4.13
CA ASP A 27 8.37 -12.29 -4.33
C ASP A 27 9.71 -12.69 -3.66
N GLY A 28 10.55 -11.72 -3.30
CA GLY A 28 11.81 -11.92 -2.56
C GLY A 28 11.67 -12.04 -1.03
N ASN A 29 10.47 -11.86 -0.46
CA ASN A 29 10.24 -11.85 0.99
C ASN A 29 9.69 -13.18 1.53
N GLY A 30 9.73 -14.25 0.73
CA GLY A 30 9.17 -15.56 1.07
C GLY A 30 7.68 -15.48 1.42
N ILE A 31 7.23 -16.34 2.35
CA ILE A 31 5.81 -16.43 2.72
C ILE A 31 5.21 -15.13 3.26
N LEU A 32 6.05 -14.27 3.86
CA LEU A 32 5.61 -12.96 4.32
C LEU A 32 5.27 -12.06 3.12
N GLY A 33 6.10 -12.08 2.08
CA GLY A 33 5.83 -11.38 0.81
C GLY A 33 4.55 -11.87 0.15
N ASP A 34 4.37 -13.19 0.09
CA ASP A 34 3.16 -13.80 -0.46
C ASP A 34 1.91 -13.37 0.31
N LEU A 35 1.96 -13.38 1.65
CA LEU A 35 0.85 -12.97 2.48
C LEU A 35 0.51 -11.49 2.32
N ILE A 36 1.52 -10.62 2.26
CA ILE A 36 1.33 -9.18 2.06
C ILE A 36 0.74 -8.91 0.68
N ASN A 37 1.27 -9.55 -0.38
CA ASN A 37 0.70 -9.50 -1.73
C ASN A 37 -0.79 -9.90 -1.71
N ILE A 38 -1.16 -10.91 -0.92
CA ILE A 38 -2.55 -11.36 -0.83
C ILE A 38 -3.44 -10.34 -0.11
N ILE A 39 -3.01 -9.87 1.05
CA ILE A 39 -3.81 -9.00 1.92
C ILE A 39 -3.99 -7.60 1.31
N LEU A 40 -2.95 -7.07 0.64
CA LEU A 40 -2.93 -5.70 0.14
C LEU A 40 -3.38 -5.54 -1.33
N ARG A 41 -3.94 -6.59 -1.94
CA ARG A 41 -4.48 -6.54 -3.31
C ARG A 41 -6.00 -6.66 -3.31
N PRO A 42 -6.73 -5.52 -3.31
CA PRO A 42 -8.19 -5.50 -3.45
C PRO A 42 -8.71 -6.40 -4.57
N SER A 43 -7.98 -6.53 -5.68
CA SER A 43 -8.33 -7.37 -6.82
C SER A 43 -8.42 -8.88 -6.52
N TYR A 44 -7.90 -9.36 -5.38
CA TYR A 44 -8.08 -10.75 -4.93
C TYR A 44 -9.36 -10.97 -4.13
N SER A 45 -10.04 -9.89 -3.75
CA SER A 45 -11.36 -9.96 -3.13
C SER A 45 -12.46 -9.99 -4.21
N LEU A 46 -13.69 -10.33 -3.79
CA LEU A 46 -14.84 -10.23 -4.68
C LEU A 46 -15.09 -8.76 -5.00
N LYS A 47 -15.18 -8.43 -6.29
CA LYS A 47 -15.50 -7.07 -6.73
C LYS A 47 -16.87 -6.67 -6.20
N GLU A 48 -16.90 -5.64 -5.36
CA GLU A 48 -18.13 -4.95 -5.03
C GLU A 48 -18.57 -4.06 -6.20
N ASN A 49 -19.83 -3.62 -6.20
CA ASN A 49 -20.38 -2.87 -7.31
C ASN A 49 -19.87 -1.41 -7.28
N GLY A 50 -18.81 -1.11 -8.03
CA GLY A 50 -18.17 0.21 -8.10
C GLY A 50 -16.64 0.14 -7.93
N SER A 51 -15.93 1.18 -8.32
CA SER A 51 -14.49 1.32 -8.03
C SER A 51 -14.32 1.94 -6.65
N SER A 52 -13.63 1.26 -5.74
CA SER A 52 -13.26 1.85 -4.45
C SER A 52 -11.94 2.63 -4.57
N VAL A 53 -11.68 3.52 -3.61
CA VAL A 53 -10.37 4.20 -3.48
C VAL A 53 -9.20 3.21 -3.32
N TYR A 54 -9.48 2.00 -2.83
CA TYR A 54 -8.48 0.95 -2.66
C TYR A 54 -8.17 0.28 -4.00
N ASP A 55 -9.20 0.04 -4.84
CA ASP A 55 -9.01 -0.46 -6.21
C ASP A 55 -8.23 0.56 -7.05
N GLU A 56 -8.53 1.85 -6.87
CA GLU A 56 -7.78 2.93 -7.52
C GLU A 56 -6.31 2.93 -7.09
N ALA A 57 -6.02 2.79 -5.79
CA ALA A 57 -4.65 2.71 -5.30
C ALA A 57 -3.89 1.50 -5.87
N GLU A 58 -4.53 0.33 -5.96
CA GLU A 58 -3.92 -0.86 -6.54
C GLU A 58 -3.66 -0.67 -8.05
N ASN A 59 -4.63 -0.10 -8.78
CA ASN A 59 -4.48 0.18 -10.21
C ASN A 59 -3.37 1.21 -10.47
N TYR A 60 -3.22 2.20 -9.61
CA TYR A 60 -2.16 3.20 -9.68
C TYR A 60 -0.78 2.54 -9.63
N GLY A 61 -0.54 1.67 -8.63
CA GLY A 61 0.70 0.91 -8.51
C GLY A 61 0.94 -0.03 -9.70
N LYS A 62 -0.09 -0.72 -10.20
CA LYS A 62 0.02 -1.59 -11.41
C LYS A 62 0.39 -0.83 -12.68
N SER A 63 0.09 0.46 -12.74
CA SER A 63 0.30 1.29 -13.93
C SER A 63 1.74 1.84 -14.03
N ASN A 64 2.64 1.44 -13.11
CA ASN A 64 4.00 1.99 -12.95
C ASN A 64 4.01 3.51 -12.68
N GLU A 65 2.98 4.00 -11.98
CA GLU A 65 2.91 5.40 -11.57
C GLU A 65 3.38 5.52 -10.12
N HIS A 66 4.42 6.34 -9.95
CA HIS A 66 5.07 6.74 -8.71
C HIS A 66 4.06 6.91 -7.54
N CYS A 67 3.99 5.92 -6.63
CA CYS A 67 3.19 5.95 -5.39
C CYS A 67 3.54 7.11 -4.43
N GLU A 68 4.53 7.92 -4.80
CA GLU A 68 4.92 9.23 -4.30
C GLU A 68 3.73 10.16 -4.03
N ILE A 69 2.63 10.05 -4.79
CA ILE A 69 1.42 10.85 -4.56
C ILE A 69 0.85 10.69 -3.14
N TYR A 70 1.15 9.59 -2.46
CA TYR A 70 0.73 9.33 -1.09
C TYR A 70 1.77 9.77 -0.04
N GLN A 71 2.96 10.23 -0.43
CA GLN A 71 4.05 10.58 0.50
C GLN A 71 3.74 11.81 1.36
N ASP A 72 3.10 12.83 0.79
CA ASP A 72 2.74 14.05 1.52
C ASP A 72 1.74 13.77 2.66
N LEU A 73 0.91 12.75 2.47
CA LEU A 73 -0.08 12.32 3.45
C LEU A 73 0.49 11.26 4.40
N CYS A 74 1.31 10.34 3.91
CA CYS A 74 1.96 9.30 4.70
C CYS A 74 3.45 9.24 4.35
N PRO A 75 4.35 9.89 5.11
CA PRO A 75 5.76 10.02 4.72
C PRO A 75 6.58 8.74 4.87
N PHE A 76 6.16 7.81 5.71
CA PHE A 76 6.81 6.51 5.91
C PHE A 76 6.11 5.42 5.10
N SER A 77 6.89 4.57 4.44
CA SER A 77 6.39 3.33 3.86
C SER A 77 6.47 2.24 4.92
N ILE A 78 5.31 1.71 5.35
CA ILE A 78 5.26 0.57 6.26
C ILE A 78 5.83 -0.68 5.57
N LEU A 79 5.64 -0.82 4.25
CA LEU A 79 6.19 -1.94 3.49
C LEU A 79 7.72 -1.98 3.58
N LYS A 80 8.40 -0.84 3.43
CA LYS A 80 9.86 -0.76 3.60
C LYS A 80 10.35 -1.16 4.99
N LEU A 81 9.53 -1.06 6.03
CA LEU A 81 9.91 -1.47 7.39
C LEU A 81 9.86 -2.99 7.59
N ILE A 82 9.08 -3.71 6.78
CA ILE A 82 8.79 -5.14 6.99
C ILE A 82 9.29 -6.03 5.85
N THR A 83 9.62 -5.45 4.70
CA THR A 83 10.20 -6.17 3.56
C THR A 83 11.71 -5.95 3.48
N TRP A 84 12.45 -6.95 3.03
CA TRP A 84 13.88 -6.87 2.77
C TRP A 84 14.17 -6.20 1.43
N SER A 85 13.38 -5.19 1.06
CA SER A 85 13.47 -4.50 -0.23
C SER A 85 14.49 -3.37 -0.23
N ASP A 86 15.16 -3.11 0.89
CA ASP A 86 16.21 -2.09 1.07
C ASP A 86 17.61 -2.69 1.40
N MET A 87 17.85 -3.99 1.12
CA MET A 87 19.20 -4.62 1.19
C MET A 87 19.77 -4.94 -0.18
#